data_AF-A0A9D2JJF2-F1
#
_entry.id   AF-A0A9D2JJF2-F1
#
_cell.length_a   1.000
_cell.length_b   1.000
_cell.length_c   1.000
_cell.angle_alpha   90.00
_cell.angle_beta   90.00
_cell.angle_gamma   90.00
#
_symmetry.space_group_name_H-M   'P 1'
#
loop_
_entity.id
_entity.type
_entity.pdbx_description
1 polymer ?
#
loop_
_entity_poly.entity_id
_entity_poly.type
_entity_poly.pdbx_seq_one_letter_code
_entity_poly.pdbx_strand_id
1 'polypeptide(L)'
;MEQQKAAKLLSDNLKNIFAFTVSKLYDRSEAEDLTNDIVCEVLKSVHRLKNEAAFYGFMWRIAENTFKKHIRKNNFQTTGLDNGFVGTYWVTPEDEYLNQEVLNLLRRELSLLSKQYRETTVAYYIDGKSCFEIASNLGISVDMVKYYLFKTRKILKEGIDMSREFGEKSYNPGIFRMDYWGDGDNSCYWQLFKRKLPGNILLSAYYAPVTLQELSIELGVAAVYLEDEIELLMQHNLIKKTGDKYQTNIIIFTDEYDKELAGKIKPIYEKQAETFHEKLSGLLPELASLDFQGNPSDHNRLKWTFANLAMIFAMQLSDQKGRACLGDYPPLSNGSYGFVFGYDNNYEHHHFNGIYSQCQNRANTAYFSVENYRIIEKYQYWKPVRWDQSVEAMCDAILEKTADPNNEMVIRLIEEGFISSRDGKLHPEFPVFSSEMMETIIWPVLKPLAEDVCDCMAQICELAGQTLMNFVPKALYGQCNQLALIRYQMDVMGFIMETMVERKQLVLPETKANLCMFGVRR
;
A
#
# COMPACT_ATOMS: atom_id res chain seq x y z
N MET A 1 29.69 -33.70 45.01
CA MET A 1 28.76 -34.74 44.51
C MET A 1 29.43 -36.10 44.60
N GLU A 2 28.68 -37.17 44.91
CA GLU A 2 29.20 -38.55 44.93
C GLU A 2 29.57 -39.04 43.52
N GLN A 3 30.67 -39.81 43.42
CA GLN A 3 31.19 -40.28 42.13
C GLN A 3 30.22 -41.19 41.37
N GLN A 4 29.44 -42.03 42.06
CA GLN A 4 28.45 -42.90 41.42
C GLN A 4 27.34 -42.11 40.71
N LYS A 5 26.89 -41.01 41.33
CA LYS A 5 25.89 -40.11 40.73
C LYS A 5 26.48 -39.33 39.55
N ALA A 6 27.74 -38.89 39.67
CA ALA A 6 28.49 -38.27 38.58
C ALA A 6 28.62 -39.19 37.36
N ALA A 7 28.96 -40.47 37.59
CA ALA A 7 29.15 -41.47 36.54
C ALA A 7 27.84 -41.74 35.79
N LYS A 8 26.69 -41.77 36.50
CA LYS A 8 25.39 -41.92 35.85
C LYS A 8 25.07 -40.72 34.93
N LEU A 9 25.21 -39.49 35.44
CA LEU A 9 24.99 -38.28 34.65
C LEU A 9 25.97 -38.15 33.47
N LEU A 10 27.22 -38.60 33.63
CA LEU A 10 28.20 -38.67 32.54
C LEU A 10 27.82 -39.70 31.49
N SER A 11 27.38 -40.90 31.90
CA SER A 11 26.94 -41.95 30.98
C SER A 11 25.79 -41.47 30.10
N ASP A 12 24.83 -40.74 30.68
CA ASP A 12 23.70 -40.16 29.95
C ASP A 12 24.16 -39.07 28.94
N ASN A 13 25.35 -38.50 29.12
CA ASN A 13 25.91 -37.44 28.27
C ASN A 13 27.11 -37.86 27.43
N LEU A 14 27.52 -39.13 27.48
CA LEU A 14 28.71 -39.61 26.81
C LEU A 14 28.63 -39.38 25.29
N LYS A 15 27.46 -39.59 24.70
CA LYS A 15 27.19 -39.30 23.28
C LYS A 15 27.39 -37.82 22.94
N ASN A 16 26.96 -36.91 23.82
CA ASN A 16 27.11 -35.47 23.61
C ASN A 16 28.56 -35.03 23.73
N ILE A 17 29.31 -35.59 24.69
CA ILE A 17 30.75 -35.34 24.85
C ILE A 17 31.50 -35.84 23.62
N PHE A 18 31.18 -37.05 23.15
CA PHE A 18 31.78 -37.61 21.96
C PHE A 18 31.50 -36.74 20.72
N ALA A 19 30.24 -36.35 20.50
CA ALA A 19 29.88 -35.43 19.43
C ALA A 19 30.64 -34.09 19.51
N PHE A 20 30.82 -33.54 20.71
CA PHE A 20 31.64 -32.36 20.91
C PHE A 20 33.10 -32.59 20.48
N THR A 21 33.73 -33.70 20.88
CA THR A 21 35.13 -33.98 20.49
C THR A 21 35.29 -34.20 18.99
N VAL A 22 34.37 -34.93 18.35
CA VAL A 22 34.34 -35.14 16.89
C VAL A 22 34.12 -33.82 16.15
N SER A 23 33.34 -32.88 16.69
CA SER A 23 33.20 -31.54 16.10
C SER A 23 34.47 -30.68 16.18
N LYS A 24 35.43 -31.08 17.03
CA LYS A 24 36.68 -30.34 17.29
C LYS A 24 37.91 -31.01 16.69
N LEU A 25 37.87 -32.32 16.46
CA LEU A 25 38.97 -33.14 15.98
C LEU A 25 38.53 -33.89 14.72
N TYR A 26 39.39 -33.90 13.70
CA TYR A 26 39.11 -34.56 12.42
C TYR A 26 39.40 -36.07 12.44
N ASP A 27 40.12 -36.56 13.46
CA ASP A 27 40.45 -37.97 13.65
C ASP A 27 39.58 -38.61 14.76
N ARG A 28 39.02 -39.78 14.48
CA ARG A 28 38.12 -40.49 15.40
C ARG A 28 38.85 -41.04 16.61
N SER A 29 40.06 -41.58 16.43
CA SER A 29 40.85 -42.11 17.54
C SER A 29 41.20 -40.99 18.52
N GLU A 30 41.61 -39.83 18.00
CA GLU A 30 41.88 -38.66 18.84
C GLU A 30 40.61 -38.14 19.53
N ALA A 31 39.45 -38.18 18.86
CA ALA A 31 38.18 -37.81 19.46
C ALA A 31 37.73 -38.76 20.58
N GLU A 32 37.91 -40.08 20.39
CA GLU A 32 37.65 -41.10 21.42
C GLU A 32 38.59 -40.92 22.62
N ASP A 33 39.88 -40.68 22.37
CA ASP A 33 40.88 -40.41 23.40
C ASP A 33 40.56 -39.13 24.18
N LEU A 34 40.23 -38.04 23.48
CA LEU A 34 39.83 -36.79 24.13
C LEU A 34 38.52 -36.97 24.92
N THR A 35 37.57 -37.76 24.42
CA THR A 35 36.33 -38.08 25.15
C THR A 35 36.65 -38.78 26.45
N ASN A 36 37.52 -39.79 26.41
CA ASN A 36 37.97 -40.50 27.60
C ASN A 36 38.69 -39.58 28.59
N ASP A 37 39.57 -38.71 28.10
CA ASP A 37 40.25 -37.71 28.92
C ASP A 37 39.27 -36.75 29.61
N ILE A 38 38.25 -36.29 28.87
CA ILE A 38 37.20 -35.42 29.43
C ILE A 38 36.43 -36.15 30.53
N VAL A 39 35.98 -37.39 30.27
CA VAL A 39 35.26 -38.20 31.25
C VAL A 39 36.11 -38.42 32.50
N CYS A 40 37.38 -38.77 32.33
CA CYS A 40 38.32 -38.94 33.43
C CYS A 40 38.52 -37.66 34.24
N GLU A 41 38.73 -36.51 33.60
CA GLU A 41 38.93 -35.24 34.30
C GLU A 41 37.68 -34.75 35.03
N VAL A 42 36.49 -35.00 34.46
CA VAL A 42 35.23 -34.73 35.14
C VAL A 42 35.12 -35.60 36.39
N LEU A 43 35.32 -36.92 36.30
CA LEU A 43 35.23 -37.83 37.44
C LEU A 43 36.28 -37.54 38.53
N LYS A 44 37.51 -37.15 38.13
CA LYS A 44 38.56 -36.73 39.07
C LYS A 44 38.17 -35.45 39.80
N SER A 45 37.55 -34.50 39.13
CA SER A 45 37.31 -33.15 39.66
C SER A 45 35.94 -32.99 40.32
N VAL A 46 35.02 -33.95 40.15
CA VAL A 46 33.61 -33.81 40.57
C VAL A 46 33.40 -33.68 42.08
N HIS A 47 34.34 -34.15 42.90
CA HIS A 47 34.32 -33.96 44.35
C HIS A 47 34.37 -32.47 44.77
N ARG A 48 34.89 -31.61 43.89
CA ARG A 48 34.98 -30.15 44.11
C ARG A 48 33.69 -29.41 43.80
N LEU A 49 32.72 -30.08 43.16
CA LEU A 49 31.43 -29.48 42.80
C LEU A 49 30.51 -29.42 44.04
N LYS A 50 30.29 -28.20 44.54
CA LYS A 50 29.44 -27.91 45.71
C LYS A 50 27.94 -27.89 45.40
N ASN A 51 27.56 -27.55 44.17
CA ASN A 51 26.16 -27.48 43.72
C ASN A 51 25.92 -28.47 42.57
N GLU A 52 25.09 -29.48 42.81
CA GLU A 52 24.79 -30.52 41.83
C GLU A 52 24.02 -30.00 40.62
N ALA A 53 23.19 -28.95 40.77
CA ALA A 53 22.47 -28.34 39.65
C ALA A 53 23.40 -27.70 38.60
N ALA A 54 24.66 -27.43 38.97
CA ALA A 54 25.67 -26.86 38.08
C ALA A 54 26.50 -27.93 37.33
N PHE A 55 26.16 -29.23 37.45
CA PHE A 55 26.96 -30.33 36.90
C PHE A 55 27.25 -30.19 35.40
N TYR A 56 26.24 -29.89 34.60
CA TYR A 56 26.39 -29.75 33.14
C TYR A 56 27.31 -28.60 32.74
N GLY A 57 27.16 -27.43 33.38
CA GLY A 57 28.06 -26.30 33.14
C GLY A 57 29.50 -26.59 33.56
N PHE A 58 29.68 -27.31 34.68
CA PHE A 58 30.98 -27.78 35.14
C PHE A 58 31.62 -28.79 34.18
N MET A 59 30.83 -29.76 33.69
CA MET A 59 31.25 -30.77 32.72
C MET A 59 31.74 -30.12 31.42
N TRP A 60 30.98 -29.19 30.85
CA TRP A 60 31.37 -28.49 29.62
C TRP A 60 32.59 -27.59 29.80
N ARG A 61 32.74 -26.97 30.98
CA ARG A 61 33.97 -26.21 31.33
C ARG A 61 35.21 -27.10 31.36
N ILE A 62 35.09 -28.31 31.91
CA ILE A 62 36.18 -29.30 31.89
C ILE A 62 36.45 -29.76 30.46
N ALA A 63 35.41 -30.06 29.68
CA ALA A 63 35.53 -30.46 28.29
C ALA A 63 36.36 -29.46 27.45
N GLU A 64 36.05 -28.16 27.55
CA GLU A 64 36.82 -27.11 26.87
C GLU A 64 38.28 -27.01 27.32
N ASN A 65 38.53 -27.16 28.62
CA ASN A 65 39.90 -27.06 29.17
C ASN A 65 40.76 -28.27 28.79
N THR A 66 40.18 -29.47 28.81
CA THR A 66 40.83 -30.70 28.39
C THR A 66 41.14 -30.67 26.90
N PHE A 67 40.22 -30.17 26.06
CA PHE A 67 40.50 -29.94 24.63
C PHE A 67 41.67 -28.98 24.40
N LYS A 68 41.70 -27.83 25.08
CA LYS A 68 42.82 -26.86 24.97
C LYS A 68 44.16 -27.50 25.37
N LYS A 69 44.16 -28.39 26.36
CA LYS A 69 45.35 -29.14 26.80
C LYS A 69 45.79 -30.16 25.75
N HIS A 70 44.84 -30.87 25.16
CA HIS A 70 45.07 -31.86 24.10
C HIS A 70 45.74 -31.22 22.88
N ILE A 71 45.22 -30.10 22.37
CA ILE A 71 45.82 -29.37 21.25
C ILE A 71 47.23 -28.85 21.57
N ARG A 72 47.45 -28.33 22.79
CA ARG A 72 48.79 -27.89 23.22
C ARG A 72 49.82 -29.02 23.24
N LYS A 73 49.37 -30.26 23.51
CA LYS A 73 50.22 -31.46 23.54
C LYS A 73 50.52 -31.96 22.12
N ASN A 74 49.52 -31.98 21.24
CA ASN A 74 49.69 -32.41 19.84
C ASN A 74 50.53 -31.44 19.00
N ASN A 75 50.50 -30.13 19.26
CA ASN A 75 51.35 -29.17 18.55
C ASN A 75 52.87 -29.38 18.77
N PHE A 76 53.29 -30.20 19.73
CA PHE A 76 54.70 -30.53 20.00
C PHE A 76 55.18 -31.83 19.32
N GLN A 77 54.29 -32.62 18.72
CA GLN A 77 54.61 -33.90 18.07
C GLN A 77 54.28 -33.84 16.57
N THR A 78 55.09 -33.13 15.79
CA THR A 78 55.06 -33.21 14.32
C THR A 78 56.22 -34.07 13.82
N THR A 79 56.04 -35.39 13.78
CA THR A 79 56.81 -36.30 12.91
C THR A 79 56.07 -37.63 12.73
N GLY A 80 55.88 -38.05 11.47
CA GLY A 80 55.71 -39.48 11.13
C GLY A 80 54.44 -39.79 10.32
N LEU A 81 54.65 -40.20 9.07
CA LEU A 81 53.65 -40.59 8.08
C LEU A 81 52.98 -41.96 8.35
N ASP A 82 51.74 -42.04 7.87
CA ASP A 82 51.00 -43.14 7.24
C ASP A 82 50.62 -44.39 8.08
N ASN A 83 49.31 -44.61 8.24
CA ASN A 83 48.63 -45.88 7.94
C ASN A 83 47.16 -45.83 8.33
N GLY A 84 46.30 -46.26 7.39
CA GLY A 84 45.05 -46.93 7.74
C GLY A 84 43.81 -46.15 7.38
N PHE A 85 43.24 -46.51 6.24
CA PHE A 85 41.83 -46.40 5.94
C PHE A 85 40.98 -46.83 7.17
N VAL A 86 40.24 -45.90 7.80
CA VAL A 86 39.28 -46.18 8.89
C VAL A 86 37.97 -45.46 8.58
N GLY A 87 36.88 -46.23 8.57
CA GLY A 87 35.60 -45.90 7.96
C GLY A 87 34.97 -44.59 8.45
N THR A 88 34.56 -43.78 7.47
CA THR A 88 33.78 -42.56 7.62
C THR A 88 32.32 -42.89 7.96
N TYR A 89 31.81 -42.35 9.08
CA TYR A 89 30.38 -42.11 9.22
C TYR A 89 30.02 -41.00 8.22
N TRP A 90 29.47 -41.39 7.08
CA TRP A 90 28.87 -40.43 6.16
C TRP A 90 27.65 -39.83 6.85
N VAL A 91 27.60 -38.50 6.96
CA VAL A 91 26.33 -37.81 7.16
C VAL A 91 25.45 -38.25 6.00
N THR A 92 24.32 -38.89 6.31
CA THR A 92 23.44 -39.35 5.24
C THR A 92 22.85 -38.11 4.54
N PRO A 93 22.54 -38.18 3.24
CA PRO A 93 21.82 -37.10 2.56
C PRO A 93 20.53 -36.70 3.31
N GLU A 94 19.88 -37.66 3.97
CA GLU A 94 18.73 -37.47 4.84
C GLU A 94 19.07 -36.65 6.11
N ASP A 95 20.17 -36.95 6.79
CA ASP A 95 20.64 -36.20 7.95
C ASP A 95 21.08 -34.77 7.58
N GLU A 96 21.72 -34.59 6.41
CA GLU A 96 22.03 -33.25 5.89
C GLU A 96 20.77 -32.45 5.59
N TYR A 97 19.77 -33.09 4.96
CA TYR A 97 18.48 -32.48 4.65
C TYR A 97 17.73 -32.05 5.92
N LEU A 98 17.63 -32.93 6.92
CA LEU A 98 16.98 -32.60 8.21
C LEU A 98 17.68 -31.44 8.93
N ASN A 99 19.02 -31.41 8.92
CA ASN A 99 19.76 -30.29 9.49
C ASN A 99 19.52 -28.98 8.74
N GLN A 100 19.45 -29.02 7.41
CA GLN A 100 19.11 -27.84 6.61
C GLN A 100 17.69 -27.35 6.89
N GLU A 101 16.73 -28.25 7.05
CA GLU A 101 15.35 -27.93 7.39
C GLU A 101 15.26 -27.21 8.75
N VAL A 102 15.92 -27.74 9.79
CA VAL A 102 15.99 -27.09 11.11
C VAL A 102 16.63 -25.71 11.03
N LEU A 103 17.72 -25.57 10.26
CA LEU A 103 18.37 -24.26 10.05
C LEU A 103 17.46 -23.27 9.32
N ASN A 104 16.68 -23.72 8.34
CA ASN A 104 15.73 -22.89 7.61
C ASN A 104 14.58 -22.43 8.52
N LEU A 105 14.04 -23.32 9.36
CA LEU A 105 13.05 -22.97 10.38
C LEU A 105 13.60 -21.94 11.37
N LEU A 106 14.83 -22.13 11.85
CA LEU A 106 15.49 -21.17 12.74
C LEU A 106 15.65 -19.80 12.07
N ARG A 107 16.11 -19.76 10.81
CA ARG A 107 16.23 -18.51 10.03
C ARG A 107 14.88 -17.81 9.87
N ARG A 108 13.81 -18.56 9.57
CA ARG A 108 12.44 -18.04 9.52
C ARG A 108 12.06 -17.40 10.85
N GLU A 109 12.18 -18.11 11.96
CA GLU A 109 11.76 -17.57 13.26
C GLU A 109 12.61 -16.37 13.71
N LEU A 110 13.91 -16.36 13.41
CA LEU A 110 14.76 -15.19 13.62
C LEU A 110 14.27 -13.96 12.82
N SER A 111 13.76 -14.17 11.61
CA SER A 111 13.22 -13.11 10.76
C SER A 111 11.92 -12.50 11.29
N LEU A 112 11.18 -13.22 12.14
CA LEU A 112 9.92 -12.77 12.75
C LEU A 112 10.13 -12.02 14.08
N LEU A 113 11.35 -11.98 14.61
CA LEU A 113 11.64 -11.33 15.89
C LEU A 113 11.48 -9.81 15.78
N SER A 114 10.74 -9.24 16.73
CA SER A 114 10.69 -7.78 16.88
C SER A 114 12.06 -7.22 17.24
N LYS A 115 12.27 -5.95 16.90
CA LYS A 115 13.53 -5.21 17.10
C LYS A 115 14.27 -5.53 18.40
N GLN A 116 13.63 -5.39 19.57
CA GLN A 116 14.32 -5.58 20.85
C GLN A 116 14.83 -7.02 21.04
N TYR A 117 14.03 -8.02 20.68
CA TYR A 117 14.45 -9.43 20.76
C TYR A 117 15.56 -9.73 19.76
N ARG A 118 15.45 -9.24 18.53
CA ARG A 118 16.42 -9.44 17.45
C ARG A 118 17.77 -8.82 17.79
N GLU A 119 17.80 -7.53 18.13
CA GLU A 119 19.03 -6.79 18.47
C GLU A 119 19.76 -7.42 19.65
N THR A 120 19.02 -7.79 20.71
CA THR A 120 19.59 -8.46 21.89
C THR A 120 20.19 -9.83 21.51
N THR A 121 19.49 -10.58 20.64
CA THR A 121 19.91 -11.94 20.24
C THR A 121 21.15 -11.90 19.35
N VAL A 122 21.18 -11.01 18.36
CA VAL A 122 22.35 -10.82 17.49
C VAL A 122 23.55 -10.36 18.31
N ALA A 123 23.37 -9.35 19.15
CA ALA A 123 24.46 -8.83 19.97
C ALA A 123 25.07 -9.89 20.92
N TYR A 124 24.25 -10.79 21.46
CA TYR A 124 24.75 -11.83 22.36
C TYR A 124 25.35 -13.03 21.63
N TYR A 125 24.60 -13.65 20.69
CA TYR A 125 25.01 -14.93 20.09
C TYR A 125 25.90 -14.77 18.86
N ILE A 126 25.81 -13.64 18.16
CA ILE A 126 26.57 -13.41 16.92
C ILE A 126 27.76 -12.49 17.22
N ASP A 127 27.52 -11.35 17.86
CA ASP A 127 28.60 -10.38 18.15
C ASP A 127 29.42 -10.76 19.40
N GLY A 128 28.96 -11.71 20.22
CA GLY A 128 29.66 -12.17 21.42
C GLY A 128 29.70 -11.15 22.57
N LYS A 129 28.81 -10.16 22.59
CA LYS A 129 28.76 -9.11 23.62
C LYS A 129 28.20 -9.65 24.93
N SER A 130 28.72 -9.15 26.05
CA SER A 130 28.19 -9.44 27.39
C SER A 130 26.84 -8.76 27.63
N CYS A 131 26.03 -9.29 28.56
CA CYS A 131 24.75 -8.66 28.91
C CYS A 131 24.90 -7.22 29.41
N PHE A 132 26.05 -6.87 30.00
CA PHE A 132 26.35 -5.51 30.43
C PHE A 132 26.59 -4.58 29.25
N GLU A 133 27.40 -4.99 28.27
CA GLU A 133 27.64 -4.20 27.06
C GLU A 133 26.34 -4.01 26.25
N ILE A 134 25.51 -5.05 26.16
CA ILE A 134 24.22 -4.96 25.47
C ILE A 134 23.27 -3.98 26.19
N ALA A 135 23.19 -4.07 27.53
CA ALA A 135 22.39 -3.15 28.33
C ALA A 135 22.81 -1.69 28.13
N SER A 136 24.13 -1.45 28.12
CA SER A 136 24.69 -0.12 27.86
C SER A 136 24.38 0.37 26.44
N ASN A 137 24.50 -0.48 25.42
CA ASN A 137 24.26 -0.11 24.03
C ASN A 137 22.78 0.18 23.72
N LEU A 138 21.88 -0.59 24.31
CA LEU A 138 20.43 -0.47 24.07
C LEU A 138 19.72 0.47 25.06
N GLY A 139 20.42 0.99 26.08
CA GLY A 139 19.83 1.88 27.08
C GLY A 139 18.79 1.21 27.99
N ILE A 140 18.96 -0.08 28.28
CA ILE A 140 18.04 -0.90 29.11
C ILE A 140 18.77 -1.53 30.29
N SER A 141 18.05 -2.13 31.24
CA SER A 141 18.68 -2.84 32.35
C SER A 141 19.27 -4.20 31.94
N VAL A 142 20.31 -4.65 32.64
CA VAL A 142 20.92 -5.98 32.43
C VAL A 142 19.91 -7.10 32.63
N ASP A 143 18.98 -6.95 33.56
CA ASP A 143 17.94 -7.96 33.77
C ASP A 143 16.91 -7.98 32.64
N MET A 144 16.65 -6.83 32.00
CA MET A 144 15.83 -6.79 30.79
C MET A 144 16.52 -7.49 29.61
N VAL A 145 17.83 -7.35 29.46
CA VAL A 145 18.61 -8.11 28.47
C VAL A 145 18.47 -9.62 28.70
N LYS A 146 18.63 -10.10 29.95
CA LYS A 146 18.44 -11.51 30.28
C LYS A 146 17.01 -11.98 29.98
N TYR A 147 16.02 -11.15 30.30
CA TYR A 147 14.62 -11.41 30.01
C TYR A 147 14.40 -11.57 28.50
N TYR A 148 14.89 -10.64 27.68
CA TYR A 148 14.80 -10.73 26.22
C TYR A 148 15.47 -11.99 25.68
N LEU A 149 16.69 -12.33 26.10
CA LEU A 149 17.37 -13.56 25.68
C LEU A 149 16.59 -14.82 26.07
N PHE A 150 16.04 -14.86 27.27
CA PHE A 150 15.21 -15.97 27.74
C PHE A 150 13.93 -16.09 26.90
N LYS A 151 13.23 -14.98 26.70
CA LYS A 151 11.99 -14.94 25.95
C LYS A 151 12.20 -15.26 24.48
N THR A 152 13.27 -14.78 23.85
CA THR A 152 13.63 -15.14 22.47
C THR A 152 13.82 -16.64 22.32
N ARG A 153 14.58 -17.31 23.20
CA ARG A 153 14.75 -18.78 23.13
C ARG A 153 13.40 -19.51 23.19
N LYS A 154 12.46 -19.01 23.99
CA LYS A 154 11.11 -19.58 24.07
C LYS A 154 10.31 -19.35 22.78
N ILE A 155 10.33 -18.13 22.23
CA ILE A 155 9.66 -17.78 20.96
C ILE A 155 10.21 -18.62 19.81
N LEU A 156 11.53 -18.74 19.69
CA LEU A 156 12.16 -19.52 18.62
C LEU A 156 11.79 -21.00 18.72
N LYS A 157 11.81 -21.57 19.93
CA LYS A 157 11.41 -22.97 20.14
C LYS A 157 9.96 -23.19 19.73
N GLU A 158 9.04 -22.38 20.24
CA GLU A 158 7.62 -22.46 19.92
C GLU A 158 7.36 -22.30 18.42
N GLY A 159 8.04 -21.37 17.75
CA GLY A 159 7.87 -21.13 16.33
C GLY A 159 8.41 -22.26 15.43
N ILE A 160 9.52 -22.89 15.82
CA ILE A 160 10.07 -24.07 15.13
C ILE A 160 9.11 -25.25 15.25
N ASP A 161 8.54 -25.48 16.45
CA ASP A 161 7.62 -26.58 16.72
C ASP A 161 6.25 -26.42 16.01
N MET A 162 5.78 -25.19 15.80
CA MET A 162 4.44 -24.88 15.28
C MET A 162 4.30 -24.87 13.74
N SER A 163 5.37 -25.17 12.99
CA SER A 163 5.40 -25.18 11.51
C SER A 163 4.60 -24.04 10.85
N ARG A 164 4.89 -22.78 11.21
CA ARG A 164 4.16 -21.61 10.69
C ARG A 164 4.30 -21.49 9.16
N GLU A 165 3.18 -21.42 8.47
CA GLU A 165 3.12 -21.12 7.04
C GLU A 165 2.94 -19.62 6.81
N PHE A 166 3.49 -19.12 5.72
CA PHE A 166 3.26 -17.73 5.31
C PHE A 166 1.83 -17.56 4.81
N GLY A 167 1.26 -16.37 5.03
CA GLY A 167 -0.06 -16.04 4.52
C GLY A 167 -0.07 -15.87 3.00
N GLU A 168 -1.28 -15.78 2.43
CA GLU A 168 -1.49 -15.72 0.99
C GLU A 168 -0.73 -14.55 0.33
N LYS A 169 -0.69 -13.38 0.98
CA LYS A 169 -0.05 -12.18 0.42
C LYS A 169 1.47 -12.28 0.27
N SER A 170 2.09 -13.32 0.83
CA SER A 170 3.50 -13.63 0.59
C SER A 170 3.80 -14.07 -0.85
N TYR A 171 2.85 -14.71 -1.53
CA TYR A 171 3.00 -15.17 -2.92
C TYR A 171 1.94 -14.59 -3.86
N ASN A 172 0.78 -14.18 -3.34
CA ASN A 172 -0.30 -13.55 -4.07
C ASN A 172 -0.69 -12.22 -3.38
N PRO A 173 0.11 -11.15 -3.52
CA PRO A 173 -0.18 -9.87 -2.89
C PRO A 173 -1.49 -9.29 -3.43
N GLY A 174 -2.29 -8.73 -2.52
CA GLY A 174 -3.53 -8.04 -2.85
C GLY A 174 -3.30 -6.81 -3.73
N ILE A 175 -4.33 -6.45 -4.48
CA ILE A 175 -4.33 -5.22 -5.27
C ILE A 175 -4.67 -4.08 -4.31
N PHE A 176 -3.79 -3.10 -4.22
CA PHE A 176 -4.07 -1.86 -3.52
C PHE A 176 -3.84 -0.70 -4.46
N ARG A 177 -4.79 0.23 -4.47
CA ARG A 177 -4.68 1.50 -5.16
C ARG A 177 -4.98 2.63 -4.22
N MET A 178 -4.08 3.60 -4.16
CA MET A 178 -4.27 4.81 -3.38
C MET A 178 -5.05 5.83 -4.22
N ASP A 179 -5.82 6.67 -3.55
CA ASP A 179 -6.36 7.89 -4.13
C ASP A 179 -6.39 9.04 -3.10
N TYR A 180 -6.43 10.26 -3.62
CA TYR A 180 -6.25 11.49 -2.87
C TYR A 180 -7.26 12.53 -3.33
N TRP A 181 -7.90 13.18 -2.37
CA TRP A 181 -8.77 14.31 -2.65
C TRP A 181 -8.45 15.47 -1.72
N GLY A 182 -8.16 16.65 -2.30
CA GLY A 182 -7.89 17.86 -1.55
C GLY A 182 -6.89 18.80 -2.23
N ASP A 183 -6.35 19.71 -1.45
CA ASP A 183 -5.46 20.80 -1.87
C ASP A 183 -4.02 20.59 -1.38
N GLY A 184 -3.06 20.88 -2.25
CA GLY A 184 -1.63 20.84 -1.95
C GLY A 184 -0.89 19.69 -2.63
N ASP A 185 0.42 19.59 -2.38
CA ASP A 185 1.26 18.53 -2.96
C ASP A 185 0.88 17.17 -2.36
N ASN A 186 0.56 16.21 -3.22
CA ASN A 186 0.24 14.83 -2.85
C ASN A 186 1.27 13.81 -3.36
N SER A 187 2.36 14.27 -3.99
CA SER A 187 3.37 13.43 -4.64
C SER A 187 4.00 12.39 -3.71
N CYS A 188 4.14 12.72 -2.42
CA CYS A 188 4.67 11.80 -1.42
C CYS A 188 3.81 10.55 -1.25
N TYR A 189 2.48 10.68 -1.26
CA TYR A 189 1.57 9.54 -1.11
C TYR A 189 1.67 8.62 -2.32
N TRP A 190 1.62 9.17 -3.54
CA TRP A 190 1.82 8.40 -4.76
C TRP A 190 3.18 7.69 -4.79
N GLN A 191 4.24 8.33 -4.28
CA GLN A 191 5.57 7.74 -4.22
C GLN A 191 5.64 6.53 -3.26
N LEU A 192 4.95 6.57 -2.13
CA LEU A 192 4.88 5.43 -1.18
C LEU A 192 4.31 4.19 -1.88
N PHE A 193 3.22 4.35 -2.62
CA PHE A 193 2.47 3.24 -3.22
C PHE A 193 2.95 2.81 -4.61
N LYS A 194 4.11 3.32 -5.08
CA LYS A 194 4.80 2.73 -6.25
C LYS A 194 5.25 1.28 -5.99
N ARG A 195 5.43 0.92 -4.72
CA ARG A 195 5.81 -0.43 -4.29
C ARG A 195 4.57 -1.17 -3.78
N LYS A 196 4.53 -2.49 -3.95
CA LYS A 196 3.39 -3.32 -3.51
C LYS A 196 3.26 -3.42 -1.99
N LEU A 197 4.39 -3.38 -1.28
CA LEU A 197 4.46 -3.69 0.15
C LEU A 197 3.65 -2.72 1.04
N PRO A 198 3.75 -1.38 0.88
CA PRO A 198 2.94 -0.45 1.67
C PRO A 198 1.44 -0.71 1.60
N GLY A 199 0.90 -0.91 0.39
CA GLY A 199 -0.52 -1.21 0.21
C GLY A 199 -0.92 -2.55 0.85
N ASN A 200 -0.06 -3.57 0.74
CA ASN A 200 -0.33 -4.87 1.34
C ASN A 200 -0.25 -4.85 2.87
N ILE A 201 0.61 -4.02 3.47
CA ILE A 201 0.58 -3.77 4.92
C ILE A 201 -0.79 -3.19 5.33
N LEU A 202 -1.30 -2.21 4.58
CA LEU A 202 -2.58 -1.59 4.87
C LEU A 202 -3.77 -2.56 4.70
N LEU A 203 -3.75 -3.41 3.67
CA LEU A 203 -4.76 -4.44 3.47
C LEU A 203 -4.76 -5.47 4.61
N SER A 204 -3.58 -5.95 5.01
CA SER A 204 -3.44 -6.93 6.09
C SER A 204 -3.82 -6.40 7.47
N ALA A 205 -3.63 -5.09 7.70
CA ALA A 205 -4.00 -4.42 8.93
C ALA A 205 -5.36 -3.70 8.84
N TYR A 206 -6.22 -4.03 7.86
CA TYR A 206 -7.44 -3.25 7.59
C TYR A 206 -8.57 -3.53 8.57
N TYR A 207 -8.98 -4.78 8.78
CA TYR A 207 -10.16 -5.09 9.60
C TYR A 207 -9.88 -5.21 11.09
N ALA A 208 -8.65 -5.59 11.47
CA ALA A 208 -8.27 -5.79 12.86
C ALA A 208 -6.82 -5.35 13.12
N PRO A 209 -6.48 -4.94 14.35
CA PRO A 209 -5.10 -4.59 14.67
C PRO A 209 -4.23 -5.85 14.67
N VAL A 210 -3.09 -5.77 14.00
CA VAL A 210 -2.15 -6.88 13.81
C VAL A 210 -0.75 -6.53 14.34
N THR A 211 -0.07 -7.49 14.92
CA THR A 211 1.32 -7.36 15.37
C THR A 211 2.29 -7.35 14.19
N LEU A 212 3.50 -6.87 14.41
CA LEU A 212 4.58 -6.93 13.41
C LEU A 212 4.88 -8.38 12.98
N GLN A 213 4.76 -9.34 13.90
CA GLN A 213 4.97 -10.76 13.63
C GLN A 213 3.86 -11.32 12.72
N GLU A 214 2.59 -10.99 13.00
CA GLU A 214 1.47 -11.39 12.15
C GLU A 214 1.59 -10.80 10.74
N LEU A 215 1.97 -9.53 10.61
CA LEU A 215 2.27 -8.92 9.30
C LEU A 215 3.43 -9.62 8.58
N SER A 216 4.50 -9.95 9.32
CA SER A 216 5.67 -10.64 8.76
C SER A 216 5.31 -12.02 8.22
N ILE A 217 4.44 -12.76 8.93
CA ILE A 217 3.91 -14.06 8.49
C ILE A 217 2.99 -13.88 7.28
N GLU A 218 2.04 -12.94 7.32
CA GLU A 218 1.07 -12.72 6.24
C GLU A 218 1.75 -12.31 4.92
N LEU A 219 2.77 -11.46 5.01
CA LEU A 219 3.46 -10.88 3.85
C LEU A 219 4.69 -11.67 3.41
N GLY A 220 5.16 -12.63 4.21
CA GLY A 220 6.41 -13.35 3.96
C GLY A 220 7.66 -12.45 3.97
N VAL A 221 7.59 -11.28 4.62
CA VAL A 221 8.68 -10.30 4.70
C VAL A 221 9.22 -10.27 6.11
N ALA A 222 10.54 -10.35 6.28
CA ALA A 222 11.17 -10.27 7.59
C ALA A 222 10.79 -8.99 8.35
N ALA A 223 10.51 -9.12 9.65
CA ALA A 223 10.05 -8.04 10.52
C ALA A 223 10.96 -6.80 10.47
N VAL A 224 12.28 -6.99 10.34
CA VAL A 224 13.26 -5.89 10.23
C VAL A 224 12.99 -4.94 9.05
N TYR A 225 12.55 -5.46 7.91
CA TYR A 225 12.25 -4.63 6.73
C TYR A 225 10.85 -4.01 6.83
N LEU A 226 9.92 -4.68 7.51
CA LEU A 226 8.59 -4.13 7.76
C LEU A 226 8.62 -2.96 8.75
N GLU A 227 9.58 -2.93 9.68
CA GLU A 227 9.74 -1.83 10.63
C GLU A 227 9.88 -0.48 9.91
N ASP A 228 10.76 -0.39 8.90
CA ASP A 228 10.98 0.84 8.11
C ASP A 228 9.73 1.25 7.32
N GLU A 229 9.03 0.28 6.71
CA GLU A 229 7.81 0.55 5.93
C GLU A 229 6.67 1.04 6.81
N ILE A 230 6.48 0.42 7.97
CA ILE A 230 5.46 0.82 8.93
C ILE A 230 5.78 2.21 9.48
N GLU A 231 7.05 2.52 9.74
CA GLU A 231 7.45 3.87 10.18
C GLU A 231 7.08 4.94 9.15
N LEU A 232 7.34 4.71 7.87
CA LEU A 232 6.93 5.62 6.79
C LEU A 232 5.40 5.77 6.70
N LEU A 233 4.65 4.67 6.78
CA LEU A 233 3.19 4.70 6.79
C LEU A 233 2.64 5.46 8.02
N MET A 234 3.28 5.32 9.18
CA MET A 234 2.91 6.02 10.41
C MET A 234 3.21 7.52 10.33
N GLN A 235 4.35 7.92 9.76
CA GLN A 235 4.69 9.33 9.52
C GLN A 235 3.59 10.02 8.69
N HIS A 236 3.02 9.28 7.73
CA HIS A 236 1.94 9.78 6.90
C HIS A 236 0.53 9.58 7.49
N ASN A 237 0.40 9.06 8.71
CA ASN A 237 -0.87 8.76 9.40
C ASN A 237 -1.77 7.75 8.66
N LEU A 238 -1.17 6.90 7.82
CA LEU A 238 -1.86 5.87 7.03
C LEU A 238 -2.09 4.59 7.84
N ILE A 239 -1.25 4.36 8.85
CA ILE A 239 -1.39 3.29 9.83
C ILE A 239 -1.14 3.84 11.23
N LYS A 240 -1.85 3.33 12.24
CA LYS A 240 -1.69 3.71 13.65
C LYS A 240 -1.26 2.52 14.48
N LYS A 241 -0.44 2.79 15.49
CA LYS A 241 -0.02 1.82 16.50
C LYS A 241 -0.93 1.89 17.72
N THR A 242 -1.39 0.74 18.22
CA THR A 242 -2.16 0.60 19.46
C THR A 242 -1.55 -0.54 20.27
N GLY A 243 -0.82 -0.21 21.33
CA GLY A 243 0.01 -1.18 22.05
C GLY A 243 1.14 -1.70 21.16
N ASP A 244 1.19 -3.01 20.97
CA ASP A 244 2.14 -3.73 20.09
C ASP A 244 1.57 -4.04 18.70
N LYS A 245 0.33 -3.59 18.42
CA LYS A 245 -0.39 -3.83 17.17
C LYS A 245 -0.49 -2.58 16.30
N TYR A 246 -0.75 -2.80 15.02
CA TYR A 246 -0.88 -1.80 13.97
C TYR A 246 -2.22 -1.98 13.27
N GLN A 247 -2.88 -0.86 12.96
CA GLN A 247 -4.19 -0.83 12.32
C GLN A 247 -4.19 0.27 11.26
N THR A 248 -4.68 -0.05 10.06
CA THR A 248 -4.86 0.92 8.98
C THR A 248 -5.78 2.07 9.42
N ASN A 249 -5.38 3.29 9.08
CA ASN A 249 -6.04 4.52 9.52
C ASN A 249 -6.62 5.36 8.36
N ILE A 250 -6.78 4.75 7.18
CA ILE A 250 -7.48 5.32 6.04
C ILE A 250 -8.60 4.39 5.62
N ILE A 251 -9.66 4.92 4.98
CA ILE A 251 -10.71 4.08 4.41
C ILE A 251 -10.15 3.38 3.17
N ILE A 252 -10.47 2.08 3.04
CA ILE A 252 -10.27 1.31 1.82
C ILE A 252 -11.67 0.97 1.31
N PHE A 253 -12.00 1.48 0.14
CA PHE A 253 -13.22 1.12 -0.57
C PHE A 253 -13.04 -0.28 -1.15
N THR A 254 -13.81 -1.23 -0.63
CA THR A 254 -13.69 -2.63 -1.02
C THR A 254 -14.64 -2.99 -2.15
N ASP A 255 -14.25 -3.98 -2.93
CA ASP A 255 -15.08 -4.65 -3.94
C ASP A 255 -16.42 -5.13 -3.35
N GLU A 256 -16.40 -5.60 -2.10
CA GLU A 256 -17.58 -6.05 -1.38
C GLU A 256 -18.55 -4.89 -1.08
N TYR A 257 -18.01 -3.76 -0.62
CA TYR A 257 -18.77 -2.54 -0.38
C TYR A 257 -19.43 -2.02 -1.67
N ASP A 258 -18.66 -1.94 -2.76
CA ASP A 258 -19.15 -1.43 -4.04
C ASP A 258 -20.27 -2.31 -4.61
N LYS A 259 -20.15 -3.64 -4.47
CA LYS A 259 -21.21 -4.59 -4.86
C LYS A 259 -22.48 -4.43 -4.03
N GLU A 260 -22.37 -4.24 -2.72
CA GLU A 260 -23.54 -4.01 -1.86
C GLU A 260 -24.22 -2.68 -2.22
N LEU A 261 -23.43 -1.61 -2.43
CA LEU A 261 -23.99 -0.29 -2.72
C LEU A 261 -24.66 -0.24 -4.09
N ALA A 262 -24.06 -0.85 -5.12
CA ALA A 262 -24.55 -0.82 -6.50
C ALA A 262 -26.04 -1.19 -6.62
N GLY A 263 -26.46 -2.24 -5.90
CA GLY A 263 -27.86 -2.68 -5.89
C GLY A 263 -28.83 -1.66 -5.27
N LYS A 264 -28.35 -0.85 -4.33
CA LYS A 264 -29.17 0.15 -3.62
C LYS A 264 -29.30 1.46 -4.40
N ILE A 265 -28.24 1.88 -5.07
CA ILE A 265 -28.19 3.19 -5.76
C ILE A 265 -28.73 3.13 -7.19
N LYS A 266 -28.71 1.95 -7.83
CA LYS A 266 -29.15 1.79 -9.22
C LYS A 266 -30.55 2.33 -9.53
N PRO A 267 -31.60 1.97 -8.77
CA PRO A 267 -32.94 2.50 -9.02
C PRO A 267 -33.03 4.05 -8.91
N ILE A 268 -32.13 4.66 -8.12
CA ILE A 268 -32.11 6.10 -7.88
C ILE A 268 -31.58 6.83 -9.12
N TYR A 269 -30.37 6.48 -9.57
CA TYR A 269 -29.78 7.15 -10.73
C TYR A 269 -30.49 6.79 -12.04
N GLU A 270 -31.07 5.59 -12.17
CA GLU A 270 -31.80 5.19 -13.38
C GLU A 270 -33.09 5.99 -13.57
N LYS A 271 -33.76 6.33 -12.47
CA LYS A 271 -34.92 7.22 -12.47
C LYS A 271 -34.47 8.65 -12.78
N GLN A 272 -33.39 9.10 -12.14
CA GLN A 272 -32.86 10.44 -12.36
C GLN A 272 -32.42 10.64 -13.82
N ALA A 273 -31.78 9.65 -14.44
CA ALA A 273 -31.36 9.70 -15.83
C ALA A 273 -32.55 9.90 -16.80
N GLU A 274 -33.68 9.24 -16.54
CA GLU A 274 -34.89 9.39 -17.35
C GLU A 274 -35.45 10.82 -17.24
N THR A 275 -35.65 11.29 -16.01
CA THR A 275 -36.18 12.63 -15.77
C THR A 275 -35.23 13.71 -16.31
N PHE A 276 -33.92 13.52 -16.15
CA PHE A 276 -32.90 14.41 -16.69
C PHE A 276 -32.95 14.45 -18.22
N HIS A 277 -33.06 13.28 -18.87
CA HIS A 277 -33.19 13.19 -20.31
C HIS A 277 -34.41 13.95 -20.84
N GLU A 278 -35.59 13.73 -20.24
CA GLU A 278 -36.83 14.38 -20.65
C GLU A 278 -36.72 15.91 -20.53
N LYS A 279 -36.26 16.40 -19.37
CA LYS A 279 -36.09 17.84 -19.11
C LYS A 279 -35.07 18.46 -20.05
N LEU A 280 -33.90 17.83 -20.21
CA LEU A 280 -32.85 18.36 -21.10
C LEU A 280 -33.32 18.39 -22.55
N SER A 281 -34.01 17.35 -23.01
CA SER A 281 -34.53 17.29 -24.38
C SER A 281 -35.55 18.41 -24.65
N GLY A 282 -36.33 18.81 -23.65
CA GLY A 282 -37.23 19.97 -23.75
C GLY A 282 -36.51 21.31 -23.86
N LEU A 283 -35.29 21.43 -23.33
CA LEU A 283 -34.47 22.64 -23.38
C LEU A 283 -33.60 22.74 -24.65
N LEU A 284 -33.35 21.63 -25.35
CA LEU A 284 -32.48 21.60 -26.53
C LEU A 284 -32.84 22.61 -27.62
N PRO A 285 -34.12 22.87 -27.96
CA PRO A 285 -34.46 23.87 -28.99
C PRO A 285 -33.99 25.28 -28.64
N GLU A 286 -34.12 25.68 -27.38
CA GLU A 286 -33.64 26.98 -26.88
C GLU A 286 -32.10 27.02 -26.90
N LEU A 287 -31.47 25.97 -26.36
CA LEU A 287 -30.02 25.85 -26.28
C LEU A 287 -29.34 25.78 -27.66
N ALA A 288 -30.00 25.19 -28.66
CA ALA A 288 -29.51 25.13 -30.05
C ALA A 288 -29.46 26.51 -30.73
N SER A 289 -30.30 27.45 -30.27
CA SER A 289 -30.38 28.81 -30.81
C SER A 289 -29.27 29.74 -30.32
N LEU A 290 -28.47 29.30 -29.34
CA LEU A 290 -27.37 30.09 -28.78
C LEU A 290 -26.21 30.25 -29.79
N ASP A 291 -25.69 31.46 -29.88
CA ASP A 291 -24.56 31.79 -30.75
C ASP A 291 -23.23 31.66 -30.00
N PHE A 292 -22.66 30.45 -30.01
CA PHE A 292 -21.37 30.16 -29.38
C PHE A 292 -20.43 29.44 -30.36
N GLN A 293 -19.12 29.60 -30.15
CA GLN A 293 -18.11 29.02 -31.02
C GLN A 293 -18.12 27.49 -30.89
N GLY A 294 -18.11 26.80 -32.03
CA GLY A 294 -18.17 25.34 -32.04
C GLY A 294 -19.57 24.78 -31.73
N ASN A 295 -20.64 25.59 -31.85
CA ASN A 295 -22.02 25.11 -31.74
C ASN A 295 -22.26 23.98 -32.77
N PRO A 296 -22.46 22.72 -32.32
CA PRO A 296 -22.63 21.61 -33.23
C PRO A 296 -24.02 21.67 -33.88
N SER A 297 -24.07 21.59 -35.21
CA SER A 297 -25.33 21.36 -35.93
C SER A 297 -25.97 19.99 -35.60
N ASP A 298 -25.16 19.07 -35.06
CA ASP A 298 -25.60 17.77 -34.58
C ASP A 298 -26.25 17.88 -33.19
N HIS A 299 -27.55 17.59 -33.15
CA HIS A 299 -28.37 17.59 -31.94
C HIS A 299 -27.81 16.65 -30.85
N ASN A 300 -27.17 15.54 -31.24
CA ASN A 300 -26.60 14.61 -30.28
C ASN A 300 -25.37 15.21 -29.58
N ARG A 301 -24.44 15.83 -30.33
CA ARG A 301 -23.29 16.55 -29.75
C ARG A 301 -23.72 17.74 -28.89
N LEU A 302 -24.77 18.46 -29.30
CA LEU A 302 -25.34 19.53 -28.50
C LEU A 302 -25.83 19.02 -27.15
N LYS A 303 -26.53 17.88 -27.18
CA LYS A 303 -27.03 17.22 -25.97
C LYS A 303 -25.91 16.74 -25.05
N TRP A 304 -24.85 16.14 -25.58
CA TRP A 304 -23.65 15.80 -24.79
C TRP A 304 -23.05 17.03 -24.10
N THR A 305 -22.95 18.15 -24.81
CA THR A 305 -22.38 19.40 -24.29
C THR A 305 -23.16 19.92 -23.09
N PHE A 306 -24.47 20.08 -23.23
CA PHE A 306 -25.31 20.62 -22.16
C PHE A 306 -25.62 19.61 -21.06
N ALA A 307 -25.60 18.30 -21.37
CA ALA A 307 -25.65 17.27 -20.34
C ALA A 307 -24.44 17.39 -19.41
N ASN A 308 -23.22 17.47 -19.97
CA ASN A 308 -21.99 17.63 -19.22
C ASN A 308 -21.98 18.92 -18.38
N LEU A 309 -22.38 20.07 -18.97
CA LEU A 309 -22.49 21.34 -18.24
C LEU A 309 -23.43 21.24 -17.04
N ALA A 310 -24.61 20.63 -17.22
CA ALA A 310 -25.55 20.43 -16.11
C ALA A 310 -24.98 19.51 -15.02
N MET A 311 -24.21 18.48 -15.38
CA MET A 311 -23.52 17.60 -14.43
C MET A 311 -22.46 18.34 -13.61
N ILE A 312 -21.66 19.20 -14.26
CA ILE A 312 -20.64 20.02 -13.58
C ILE A 312 -21.28 21.03 -12.64
N PHE A 313 -22.35 21.68 -13.09
CA PHE A 313 -23.14 22.58 -12.26
C PHE A 313 -23.74 21.87 -11.03
N ALA A 314 -24.25 20.65 -11.20
CA ALA A 314 -24.73 19.83 -10.10
C ALA A 314 -23.60 19.48 -9.12
N MET A 315 -22.42 19.14 -9.63
CA MET A 315 -21.24 18.83 -8.82
C MET A 315 -20.77 20.05 -8.03
N GLN A 316 -20.76 21.24 -8.62
CA GLN A 316 -20.44 22.49 -7.91
C GLN A 316 -21.45 22.80 -6.80
N LEU A 317 -22.75 22.60 -7.05
CA LEU A 317 -23.79 22.74 -6.03
C LEU A 317 -23.62 21.71 -4.91
N SER A 318 -23.31 20.46 -5.26
CA SER A 318 -23.09 19.37 -4.30
C SER A 318 -21.88 19.63 -3.41
N ASP A 319 -20.76 20.05 -3.98
CA ASP A 319 -19.53 20.39 -3.25
C ASP A 319 -19.75 21.58 -2.29
N GLN A 320 -20.49 22.61 -2.72
CA GLN A 320 -20.87 23.74 -1.85
C GLN A 320 -21.74 23.29 -0.67
N LYS A 321 -22.82 22.52 -0.93
CA LYS A 321 -23.67 21.96 0.13
C LYS A 321 -22.88 21.04 1.06
N GLY A 322 -22.02 20.21 0.49
CA GLY A 322 -21.16 19.26 1.18
C GLY A 322 -20.20 19.92 2.14
N ARG A 323 -19.42 20.92 1.69
CA ARG A 323 -18.53 21.70 2.54
C ARG A 323 -19.29 22.44 3.65
N ALA A 324 -20.47 22.98 3.35
CA ALA A 324 -21.30 23.65 4.36
C ALA A 324 -21.77 22.69 5.47
N CYS A 325 -22.06 21.43 5.14
CA CYS A 325 -22.57 20.44 6.09
C CYS A 325 -21.47 19.65 6.81
N LEU A 326 -20.38 19.34 6.12
CA LEU A 326 -19.34 18.42 6.59
C LEU A 326 -18.02 19.13 6.96
N GLY A 327 -17.90 20.43 6.67
CA GLY A 327 -16.68 21.21 6.90
C GLY A 327 -15.65 21.10 5.78
N ASP A 328 -14.58 21.89 5.93
CA ASP A 328 -13.45 21.91 5.00
C ASP A 328 -12.55 20.67 5.14
N TYR A 329 -11.64 20.49 4.19
CA TYR A 329 -10.70 19.38 4.18
C TYR A 329 -9.73 19.43 5.37
N PRO A 330 -9.52 18.30 6.08
CA PRO A 330 -8.64 18.27 7.24
C PRO A 330 -7.17 18.40 6.82
N PRO A 331 -6.29 18.95 7.68
CA PRO A 331 -4.86 18.98 7.40
C PRO A 331 -4.28 17.57 7.42
N LEU A 332 -3.36 17.32 6.50
CA LEU A 332 -2.60 16.08 6.37
C LEU A 332 -1.17 16.25 6.87
N SER A 333 -0.52 15.12 7.13
CA SER A 333 0.85 15.02 7.68
C SER A 333 1.92 15.75 6.88
N ASN A 334 1.72 15.92 5.57
CA ASN A 334 2.65 16.61 4.68
C ASN A 334 2.34 18.11 4.50
N GLY A 335 1.38 18.67 5.24
CA GLY A 335 0.96 20.06 5.13
C GLY A 335 -0.06 20.35 4.02
N SER A 336 -0.45 19.33 3.23
CA SER A 336 -1.61 19.41 2.35
C SER A 336 -2.92 19.29 3.15
N TYR A 337 -4.06 19.50 2.52
CA TYR A 337 -5.39 19.41 3.13
C TYR A 337 -6.22 18.44 2.31
N GLY A 338 -6.83 17.44 2.92
CA GLY A 338 -7.56 16.44 2.15
C GLY A 338 -7.75 15.11 2.83
N PHE A 339 -8.04 14.11 2.02
CA PHE A 339 -8.13 12.71 2.42
C PHE A 339 -7.21 11.88 1.55
N VAL A 340 -6.53 10.93 2.21
CA VAL A 340 -5.88 9.80 1.55
C VAL A 340 -6.74 8.58 1.83
N PHE A 341 -7.11 7.85 0.79
CA PHE A 341 -7.91 6.64 0.89
C PHE A 341 -7.41 5.61 -0.13
N GLY A 342 -7.98 4.41 -0.10
CA GLY A 342 -7.56 3.36 -1.01
C GLY A 342 -8.71 2.53 -1.56
N TYR A 343 -8.34 1.60 -2.45
CA TYR A 343 -9.18 0.59 -3.06
C TYR A 343 -8.46 -0.76 -2.98
N ASP A 344 -9.20 -1.84 -2.82
CA ASP A 344 -8.68 -3.22 -2.86
C ASP A 344 -8.73 -3.87 -4.27
N ASN A 345 -9.03 -3.06 -5.28
CA ASN A 345 -9.08 -3.42 -6.69
C ASN A 345 -8.29 -2.43 -7.56
N ASN A 346 -8.25 -2.68 -8.88
CA ASN A 346 -7.52 -1.84 -9.82
C ASN A 346 -8.42 -0.77 -10.46
N TYR A 347 -9.08 0.04 -9.62
CA TYR A 347 -9.98 1.11 -10.06
C TYR A 347 -11.19 0.58 -10.88
N GLU A 348 -11.67 -0.62 -10.56
CA GLU A 348 -12.67 -1.34 -11.36
C GLU A 348 -14.03 -0.62 -11.40
N HIS A 349 -14.34 0.12 -10.35
CA HIS A 349 -15.59 0.84 -10.15
C HIS A 349 -15.50 2.34 -10.47
N HIS A 350 -14.42 2.81 -11.08
CA HIS A 350 -14.30 4.20 -11.50
C HIS A 350 -15.08 4.48 -12.78
N HIS A 351 -15.75 5.63 -12.81
CA HIS A 351 -16.51 6.12 -13.97
C HIS A 351 -15.74 7.17 -14.79
N PHE A 352 -14.54 7.53 -14.35
CA PHE A 352 -13.71 8.57 -14.94
C PHE A 352 -12.25 8.12 -15.04
N ASN A 353 -11.60 8.53 -16.13
CA ASN A 353 -10.16 8.41 -16.34
C ASN A 353 -9.45 9.78 -16.14
N GLY A 354 -10.00 10.62 -15.26
CA GLY A 354 -9.54 11.98 -14.97
C GLY A 354 -10.61 13.05 -15.19
N ILE A 355 -10.69 14.01 -14.29
CA ILE A 355 -11.54 15.20 -14.40
C ILE A 355 -10.64 16.43 -14.22
N TYR A 356 -10.80 17.40 -15.11
CA TYR A 356 -9.94 18.56 -15.19
C TYR A 356 -10.80 19.82 -15.30
N SER A 357 -11.27 20.28 -14.15
CA SER A 357 -12.22 21.38 -14.05
C SER A 357 -11.52 22.74 -14.01
N GLN A 358 -12.04 23.71 -14.78
CA GLN A 358 -11.59 25.11 -14.77
C GLN A 358 -10.06 25.28 -14.92
N CYS A 359 -9.46 24.56 -15.85
CA CYS A 359 -8.05 24.69 -16.21
C CYS A 359 -7.79 26.07 -16.82
N GLN A 360 -7.34 27.02 -15.99
CA GLN A 360 -7.18 28.42 -16.36
C GLN A 360 -5.75 28.78 -16.79
N ASN A 361 -5.62 29.70 -17.74
CA ASN A 361 -4.32 30.26 -18.09
C ASN A 361 -3.81 31.26 -17.03
N ARG A 362 -2.50 31.55 -17.05
CA ARG A 362 -1.84 32.47 -16.11
C ARG A 362 -2.42 33.88 -16.12
N ALA A 363 -2.84 34.35 -17.30
CA ALA A 363 -3.44 35.67 -17.47
C ALA A 363 -4.89 35.73 -16.96
N ASN A 364 -5.48 34.58 -16.62
CA ASN A 364 -6.84 34.47 -16.10
C ASN A 364 -7.90 35.02 -17.09
N THR A 365 -7.66 34.86 -18.39
CA THR A 365 -8.50 35.35 -19.49
C THR A 365 -9.32 34.25 -20.17
N ALA A 366 -8.96 32.98 -19.96
CA ALA A 366 -9.71 31.83 -20.46
C ALA A 366 -9.48 30.62 -19.54
N TYR A 367 -10.44 29.69 -19.56
CA TYR A 367 -10.29 28.37 -18.98
C TYR A 367 -11.02 27.33 -19.82
N PHE A 368 -10.72 26.05 -19.59
CA PHE A 368 -11.51 24.94 -20.12
C PHE A 368 -11.78 23.89 -19.04
N SER A 369 -12.78 23.06 -19.27
CA SER A 369 -13.02 21.86 -18.48
C SER A 369 -13.04 20.63 -19.37
N VAL A 370 -12.57 19.51 -18.83
CA VAL A 370 -12.59 18.21 -19.49
C VAL A 370 -12.95 17.11 -18.50
N GLU A 371 -13.98 16.34 -18.83
CA GLU A 371 -14.43 15.21 -18.04
C GLU A 371 -14.20 13.91 -18.82
N ASN A 372 -13.11 13.19 -18.51
CA ASN A 372 -12.78 11.92 -19.17
C ASN A 372 -13.70 10.79 -18.68
N TYR A 373 -14.99 10.82 -19.00
CA TYR A 373 -15.89 9.71 -18.69
C TYR A 373 -15.36 8.41 -19.32
N ARG A 374 -15.40 7.30 -18.57
CA ARG A 374 -14.92 5.99 -19.03
C ARG A 374 -15.60 5.56 -20.33
N ILE A 375 -16.91 5.80 -20.44
CA ILE A 375 -17.70 5.46 -21.64
C ILE A 375 -17.30 6.21 -22.91
N ILE A 376 -16.61 7.36 -22.80
CA ILE A 376 -16.21 8.16 -23.97
C ILE A 376 -14.71 8.09 -24.28
N GLU A 377 -13.93 7.25 -23.60
CA GLU A 377 -12.46 7.22 -23.70
C GLU A 377 -11.95 7.15 -25.17
N LYS A 378 -12.64 6.38 -26.02
CA LYS A 378 -12.28 6.27 -27.45
C LYS A 378 -12.54 7.53 -28.28
N TYR A 379 -13.45 8.39 -27.82
CA TYR A 379 -13.92 9.58 -28.54
C TYR A 379 -13.37 10.88 -27.96
N GLN A 380 -12.90 10.82 -26.72
CA GLN A 380 -12.22 11.88 -26.01
C GLN A 380 -11.36 11.25 -24.92
N TYR A 381 -10.06 11.57 -24.89
CA TYR A 381 -9.19 11.27 -23.75
C TYR A 381 -8.11 12.34 -23.61
N TRP A 382 -8.35 13.35 -22.78
CA TRP A 382 -7.36 14.41 -22.54
C TRP A 382 -6.39 13.98 -21.45
N LYS A 383 -5.10 13.97 -21.79
CA LYS A 383 -4.02 13.63 -20.87
C LYS A 383 -2.87 14.64 -21.02
N PRO A 384 -2.73 15.59 -20.07
CA PRO A 384 -1.76 16.66 -20.19
C PRO A 384 -0.34 16.13 -20.07
N VAL A 385 0.57 16.74 -20.83
CA VAL A 385 2.02 16.60 -20.63
C VAL A 385 2.57 18.01 -20.45
N ARG A 386 3.42 18.22 -19.45
CA ARG A 386 3.82 19.57 -19.02
C ARG A 386 2.59 20.45 -18.76
N TRP A 387 1.89 20.15 -17.66
CA TRP A 387 0.58 20.74 -17.27
C TRP A 387 0.41 22.21 -17.70
N ASP A 388 1.26 23.12 -17.22
CA ASP A 388 1.16 24.55 -17.53
C ASP A 388 1.16 24.85 -19.03
N GLN A 389 2.05 24.20 -19.80
CA GLN A 389 2.16 24.44 -21.24
C GLN A 389 0.95 23.88 -22.00
N SER A 390 0.42 22.74 -21.56
CA SER A 390 -0.82 22.19 -22.13
C SER A 390 -2.01 23.11 -21.86
N VAL A 391 -2.14 23.63 -20.64
CA VAL A 391 -3.23 24.54 -20.25
C VAL A 391 -3.17 25.86 -21.02
N GLU A 392 -1.98 26.46 -21.14
CA GLU A 392 -1.78 27.69 -21.92
C GLU A 392 -2.14 27.48 -23.40
N ALA A 393 -1.68 26.41 -24.03
CA ALA A 393 -1.95 26.16 -25.46
C ALA A 393 -3.45 25.95 -25.76
N MET A 394 -4.17 25.25 -24.88
CA MET A 394 -5.64 25.11 -24.97
C MET A 394 -6.34 26.46 -24.83
N CYS A 395 -5.93 27.28 -23.86
CA CYS A 395 -6.49 28.62 -23.66
C CYS A 395 -6.15 29.59 -24.79
N ASP A 396 -4.97 29.48 -25.39
CA ASP A 396 -4.56 30.26 -26.55
C ASP A 396 -5.43 29.95 -27.77
N ALA A 397 -5.86 28.69 -27.93
CA ALA A 397 -6.84 28.30 -28.94
C ALA A 397 -8.23 28.91 -28.67
N ILE A 398 -8.71 28.89 -27.42
CA ILE A 398 -9.97 29.54 -26.99
C ILE A 398 -9.96 31.04 -27.30
N LEU A 399 -8.79 31.69 -27.20
CA LEU A 399 -8.59 33.11 -27.45
C LEU A 399 -8.22 33.43 -28.92
N GLU A 400 -8.15 32.42 -29.78
CA GLU A 400 -7.78 32.52 -31.19
C GLU A 400 -6.44 33.25 -31.43
N LYS A 401 -5.45 32.99 -30.56
CA LYS A 401 -4.11 33.57 -30.70
C LYS A 401 -3.39 33.02 -31.93
N THR A 402 -2.38 33.76 -32.37
CA THR A 402 -1.48 33.32 -33.46
C THR A 402 -0.78 32.01 -33.06
N ALA A 403 -0.77 31.05 -33.98
CA ALA A 403 -0.09 29.77 -33.78
C ALA A 403 1.44 29.97 -33.79
N ASP A 404 2.12 29.47 -32.76
CA ASP A 404 3.57 29.34 -32.76
C ASP A 404 3.94 27.94 -33.29
N PRO A 405 4.52 27.83 -34.51
CA PRO A 405 4.85 26.55 -35.11
C PRO A 405 6.02 25.83 -34.40
N ASN A 406 6.73 26.49 -33.49
CA ASN A 406 7.81 25.87 -32.72
C ASN A 406 7.36 25.40 -31.33
N ASN A 407 6.11 25.69 -30.94
CA ASN A 407 5.59 25.25 -29.65
C ASN A 407 5.21 23.76 -29.74
N GLU A 408 6.04 22.91 -29.15
CA GLU A 408 5.84 21.44 -29.10
C GLU A 408 4.44 21.07 -28.59
N MET A 409 3.88 21.83 -27.64
CA MET A 409 2.56 21.55 -27.10
C MET A 409 1.42 21.87 -28.07
N VAL A 410 1.57 22.95 -28.85
CA VAL A 410 0.61 23.29 -29.89
C VAL A 410 0.58 22.21 -30.97
N ILE A 411 1.76 21.78 -31.43
CA ILE A 411 1.88 20.70 -32.44
C ILE A 411 1.16 19.43 -31.94
N ARG A 412 1.49 18.99 -30.71
CA ARG A 412 0.89 17.79 -30.12
C ARG A 412 -0.63 17.90 -30.01
N LEU A 413 -1.17 19.03 -29.52
CA LEU A 413 -2.61 19.21 -29.35
C LEU A 413 -3.36 19.27 -30.70
N ILE A 414 -2.68 19.73 -31.76
CA ILE A 414 -3.20 19.65 -33.13
C ILE A 414 -3.22 18.19 -33.62
N GLU A 415 -2.13 17.44 -33.44
CA GLU A 415 -2.06 16.01 -33.80
C GLU A 415 -3.08 15.17 -33.03
N GLU A 416 -3.30 15.49 -31.76
CA GLU A 416 -4.33 14.87 -30.92
C GLU A 416 -5.74 15.37 -31.28
N GLY A 417 -5.89 16.42 -32.09
CA GLY A 417 -7.19 16.92 -32.55
C GLY A 417 -8.01 17.63 -31.48
N PHE A 418 -7.38 18.21 -30.45
CA PHE A 418 -8.06 19.07 -29.46
C PHE A 418 -8.14 20.52 -29.92
N ILE A 419 -7.18 20.96 -30.73
CA ILE A 419 -7.14 22.28 -31.34
C ILE A 419 -6.76 22.15 -32.82
N SER A 420 -6.97 23.18 -33.61
CA SER A 420 -6.51 23.26 -35.00
C SER A 420 -5.81 24.59 -35.25
N SER A 421 -5.06 24.69 -36.35
CA SER A 421 -4.56 25.97 -36.86
C SER A 421 -5.18 26.27 -38.22
N ARG A 422 -5.87 27.42 -38.32
CA ARG A 422 -6.48 27.93 -39.55
C ARG A 422 -6.09 29.38 -39.72
N ASP A 423 -5.62 29.75 -40.91
CA ASP A 423 -5.17 31.11 -41.24
C ASP A 423 -4.14 31.70 -40.24
N GLY A 424 -3.25 30.84 -39.72
CA GLY A 424 -2.22 31.22 -38.75
C GLY A 424 -2.72 31.48 -37.33
N LYS A 425 -4.00 31.23 -37.04
CA LYS A 425 -4.59 31.29 -35.70
C LYS A 425 -4.91 29.90 -35.18
N LEU A 426 -4.88 29.76 -33.86
CA LEU A 426 -5.34 28.55 -33.17
C LEU A 426 -6.85 28.60 -33.01
N HIS A 427 -7.50 27.43 -33.06
CA HIS A 427 -8.92 27.29 -32.78
C HIS A 427 -9.18 26.04 -31.94
N PRO A 428 -10.16 26.07 -31.03
CA PRO A 428 -10.56 24.90 -30.27
C PRO A 428 -11.42 23.96 -31.14
N GLU A 429 -11.24 22.66 -30.99
CA GLU A 429 -12.11 21.62 -31.59
C GLU A 429 -13.18 21.13 -30.59
N PHE A 430 -13.67 22.07 -29.77
CA PHE A 430 -14.68 21.89 -28.73
C PHE A 430 -15.46 23.21 -28.52
N PRO A 431 -16.67 23.15 -27.95
CA PRO A 431 -17.49 24.35 -27.69
C PRO A 431 -16.78 25.41 -26.83
N VAL A 432 -16.90 26.68 -27.21
CA VAL A 432 -16.42 27.82 -26.43
C VAL A 432 -17.53 28.83 -26.18
N PHE A 433 -17.71 29.15 -24.90
CA PHE A 433 -18.69 30.12 -24.41
C PHE A 433 -18.01 31.40 -23.92
N SER A 434 -18.70 32.53 -23.94
CA SER A 434 -18.30 33.69 -23.13
C SER A 434 -18.72 33.51 -21.67
N SER A 435 -17.96 34.04 -20.71
CA SER A 435 -18.38 34.06 -19.29
C SER A 435 -19.74 34.69 -19.09
N GLU A 436 -20.05 35.79 -19.79
CA GLU A 436 -21.35 36.46 -19.73
C GLU A 436 -22.50 35.51 -20.12
N MET A 437 -22.38 34.81 -21.25
CA MET A 437 -23.36 33.77 -21.67
C MET A 437 -23.48 32.65 -20.64
N MET A 438 -22.35 32.19 -20.08
CA MET A 438 -22.35 31.11 -19.09
C MET A 438 -23.15 31.50 -17.83
N GLU A 439 -22.95 32.73 -17.35
CA GLU A 439 -23.57 33.24 -16.12
C GLU A 439 -25.02 33.70 -16.32
N THR A 440 -25.31 34.38 -17.43
CA THR A 440 -26.61 35.06 -17.64
C THR A 440 -27.63 34.24 -18.40
N ILE A 441 -27.20 33.22 -19.17
CA ILE A 441 -28.08 32.42 -20.02
C ILE A 441 -27.99 30.94 -19.65
N ILE A 442 -26.82 30.32 -19.80
CA ILE A 442 -26.67 28.86 -19.68
C ILE A 442 -26.94 28.39 -18.25
N TRP A 443 -26.35 29.06 -17.24
CA TRP A 443 -26.58 28.71 -15.84
C TRP A 443 -28.05 28.80 -15.45
N PRO A 444 -28.79 29.91 -15.66
CA PRO A 444 -30.21 29.99 -15.32
C PRO A 444 -31.07 28.91 -16.00
N VAL A 445 -30.79 28.58 -17.26
CA VAL A 445 -31.54 27.56 -18.02
C VAL A 445 -31.27 26.15 -17.48
N LEU A 446 -30.02 25.81 -17.17
CA LEU A 446 -29.64 24.48 -16.70
C LEU A 446 -29.78 24.28 -15.19
N LYS A 447 -29.87 25.36 -14.41
CA LYS A 447 -29.90 25.32 -12.94
C LYS A 447 -30.98 24.37 -12.39
N PRO A 448 -32.23 24.35 -12.87
CA PRO A 448 -33.23 23.41 -12.35
C PRO A 448 -32.83 21.94 -12.54
N LEU A 449 -32.21 21.59 -13.68
CA LEU A 449 -31.70 20.23 -13.91
C LEU A 449 -30.51 19.94 -12.97
N ALA A 450 -29.61 20.91 -12.80
CA ALA A 450 -28.47 20.78 -11.92
C ALA A 450 -28.89 20.60 -10.44
N GLU A 451 -29.95 21.27 -10.00
CA GLU A 451 -30.53 21.11 -8.68
C GLU A 451 -31.13 19.71 -8.48
N ASP A 452 -31.88 19.19 -9.46
CA ASP A 452 -32.42 17.81 -9.39
C ASP A 452 -31.29 16.76 -9.30
N VAL A 453 -30.23 16.94 -10.10
CA VAL A 453 -29.07 16.04 -10.08
C VAL A 453 -28.30 16.19 -8.76
N CYS A 454 -28.17 17.40 -8.23
CA CYS A 454 -27.55 17.64 -6.93
C CYS A 454 -28.33 16.96 -5.79
N ASP A 455 -29.65 16.92 -5.86
CA ASP A 455 -30.47 16.20 -4.88
C ASP A 455 -30.33 14.68 -5.01
N CYS A 456 -30.20 14.16 -6.24
CA CYS A 456 -29.83 12.77 -6.50
C CYS A 456 -28.44 12.42 -5.95
N MET A 457 -27.45 13.29 -6.15
CA MET A 457 -26.11 13.16 -5.55
C MET A 457 -26.21 13.08 -4.03
N ALA A 458 -26.94 13.99 -3.38
CA ALA A 458 -27.10 13.99 -1.93
C ALA A 458 -27.70 12.67 -1.41
N GLN A 459 -28.75 12.18 -2.07
CA GLN A 459 -29.41 10.93 -1.72
C GLN A 459 -28.45 9.72 -1.83
N ILE A 460 -27.67 9.64 -2.91
CA ILE A 460 -26.72 8.55 -3.14
C ILE A 460 -25.55 8.63 -2.15
N CYS A 461 -25.00 9.83 -1.92
CA CYS A 461 -23.90 10.04 -0.97
C CYS A 461 -24.31 9.68 0.47
N GLU A 462 -25.54 10.00 0.89
CA GLU A 462 -26.05 9.60 2.19
C GLU A 462 -26.13 8.07 2.32
N LEU A 463 -26.72 7.40 1.33
CA LEU A 463 -26.85 5.94 1.31
C LEU A 463 -25.48 5.24 1.25
N ALA A 464 -24.55 5.82 0.50
CA ALA A 464 -23.17 5.38 0.40
C ALA A 464 -22.43 5.49 1.74
N GLY A 465 -22.56 6.62 2.43
CA GLY A 465 -21.96 6.85 3.75
C GLY A 465 -22.51 5.89 4.82
N GLN A 466 -23.83 5.69 4.85
CA GLN A 466 -24.49 4.73 5.74
C GLN A 466 -24.03 3.29 5.47
N THR A 467 -23.97 2.89 4.20
CA THR A 467 -23.54 1.54 3.81
C THR A 467 -22.06 1.34 4.16
N LEU A 468 -21.21 2.35 3.95
CA LEU A 468 -19.77 2.26 4.19
C LEU A 468 -19.42 1.94 5.65
N MET A 469 -20.22 2.38 6.62
CA MET A 469 -20.01 2.06 8.04
C MET A 469 -20.02 0.55 8.35
N ASN A 470 -20.62 -0.27 7.50
CA ASN A 470 -20.62 -1.73 7.66
C ASN A 470 -19.30 -2.38 7.21
N PHE A 471 -18.50 -1.68 6.43
CA PHE A 471 -17.31 -2.22 5.76
C PHE A 471 -15.99 -1.65 6.29
N VAL A 472 -16.04 -0.58 7.07
CA VAL A 472 -14.83 0.09 7.58
C VAL A 472 -14.64 -0.14 9.09
N PRO A 473 -13.40 -0.09 9.59
CA PRO A 473 -13.13 -0.08 11.02
C PRO A 473 -13.86 1.04 11.78
N LYS A 474 -14.35 0.74 12.98
CA LYS A 474 -15.08 1.71 13.84
C LYS A 474 -14.35 3.04 14.06
N ALA A 475 -13.02 3.00 14.13
CA ALA A 475 -12.19 4.21 14.29
C ALA A 475 -12.30 5.19 13.11
N LEU A 476 -12.79 4.74 11.95
CA LEU A 476 -12.91 5.52 10.72
C LEU A 476 -14.34 5.96 10.42
N TYR A 477 -15.33 5.64 11.27
CA TYR A 477 -16.74 6.00 11.04
C TYR A 477 -16.95 7.50 10.84
N GLY A 478 -16.17 8.34 11.52
CA GLY A 478 -16.26 9.79 11.38
C GLY A 478 -15.90 10.31 9.97
N GLN A 479 -15.19 9.53 9.16
CA GLN A 479 -14.77 9.92 7.81
C GLN A 479 -15.73 9.40 6.71
N CYS A 480 -16.65 8.48 7.05
CA CYS A 480 -17.48 7.80 6.04
C CYS A 480 -18.30 8.77 5.19
N ASN A 481 -18.97 9.75 5.81
CA ASN A 481 -19.86 10.66 5.08
C ASN A 481 -19.08 11.61 4.15
N GLN A 482 -17.93 12.12 4.59
CA GLN A 482 -17.07 12.99 3.78
C GLN A 482 -16.48 12.23 2.58
N LEU A 483 -15.96 11.02 2.82
CA LEU A 483 -15.39 10.22 1.75
C LEU A 483 -16.44 9.65 0.79
N ALA A 484 -17.63 9.32 1.30
CA ALA A 484 -18.76 8.95 0.46
C ALA A 484 -19.19 10.12 -0.43
N LEU A 485 -19.26 11.35 0.12
CA LEU A 485 -19.54 12.55 -0.67
C LEU A 485 -18.49 12.73 -1.77
N ILE A 486 -17.20 12.76 -1.40
CA ILE A 486 -16.08 12.97 -2.32
C ILE A 486 -16.14 11.99 -3.49
N ARG A 487 -16.33 10.71 -3.21
CA ARG A 487 -16.37 9.66 -4.22
C ARG A 487 -17.64 9.72 -5.06
N TYR A 488 -18.80 9.65 -4.42
CA TYR A 488 -20.04 9.34 -5.11
C TYR A 488 -20.72 10.54 -5.74
N GLN A 489 -20.44 11.78 -5.31
CA GLN A 489 -21.00 12.95 -6.00
C GLN A 489 -20.56 12.99 -7.47
N MET A 490 -19.30 12.62 -7.75
CA MET A 490 -18.79 12.54 -9.13
C MET A 490 -19.32 11.31 -9.85
N ASP A 491 -19.33 10.14 -9.19
CA ASP A 491 -19.81 8.90 -9.81
C ASP A 491 -21.27 9.01 -10.28
N VAL A 492 -22.11 9.82 -9.62
CA VAL A 492 -23.49 10.09 -10.08
C VAL A 492 -23.55 10.72 -11.47
N MET A 493 -22.61 11.61 -11.80
CA MET A 493 -22.49 12.12 -13.16
C MET A 493 -22.23 10.98 -14.14
N GLY A 494 -21.32 10.07 -13.78
CA GLY A 494 -21.02 8.86 -14.53
C GLY A 494 -22.26 7.99 -14.70
N PHE A 495 -22.91 7.58 -13.61
CA PHE A 495 -24.09 6.73 -13.63
C PHE A 495 -25.20 7.26 -14.54
N ILE A 496 -25.49 8.57 -14.49
CA ILE A 496 -26.54 9.16 -15.34
C ILE A 496 -26.12 9.14 -16.81
N MET A 497 -24.90 9.56 -17.13
CA MET A 497 -24.41 9.61 -18.51
C MET A 497 -24.29 8.21 -19.13
N GLU A 498 -23.81 7.23 -18.36
CA GLU A 498 -23.76 5.81 -18.76
C GLU A 498 -25.16 5.25 -19.01
N THR A 499 -26.12 5.51 -18.10
CA THR A 499 -27.52 5.08 -18.27
C THR A 499 -28.15 5.68 -19.52
N MET A 500 -27.92 6.97 -19.80
CA MET A 500 -28.43 7.62 -21.00
C MET A 500 -27.83 7.01 -22.28
N VAL A 501 -26.56 6.61 -22.27
CA VAL A 501 -25.95 5.89 -23.41
C VAL A 501 -26.56 4.51 -23.58
N GLU A 502 -26.71 3.74 -22.50
CA GLU A 502 -27.34 2.41 -22.54
C GLU A 502 -28.76 2.46 -23.10
N ARG A 503 -29.52 3.51 -22.76
CA ARG A 503 -30.88 3.76 -23.26
C ARG A 503 -30.94 4.43 -24.64
N LYS A 504 -29.80 4.66 -25.30
CA LYS A 504 -29.69 5.36 -26.60
C LYS A 504 -30.26 6.79 -26.58
N GLN A 505 -30.30 7.39 -25.40
CA GLN A 505 -30.71 8.78 -25.17
C GLN A 505 -29.57 9.78 -25.43
N LEU A 506 -28.33 9.30 -25.29
CA LEU A 506 -27.10 9.86 -25.80
C LEU A 506 -26.46 8.81 -26.73
N VAL A 507 -26.01 9.23 -27.92
CA VAL A 507 -25.41 8.33 -28.90
C VAL A 507 -23.92 8.60 -28.97
N LEU A 508 -23.10 7.54 -28.93
CA LEU A 508 -21.66 7.64 -29.13
C LEU A 508 -21.37 7.89 -30.63
N PRO A 509 -20.47 8.83 -30.98
CA PRO A 509 -20.15 9.14 -32.37
C PRO A 509 -19.34 8.01 -33.02
N GLU A 510 -19.25 8.00 -34.35
CA GLU A 510 -18.42 7.02 -35.07
C GLU A 510 -16.92 7.34 -35.01
N THR A 511 -16.58 8.60 -34.78
CA THR A 511 -15.21 9.13 -34.78
C THR A 511 -14.96 10.02 -33.57
N LYS A 512 -13.69 10.37 -33.33
CA LYS A 512 -13.29 11.29 -32.25
C LYS A 512 -14.06 12.60 -32.34
N ALA A 513 -14.57 13.09 -31.20
CA ALA A 513 -15.50 14.22 -31.16
C ALA A 513 -15.31 15.17 -29.98
N ASN A 514 -14.28 14.97 -29.14
CA ASN A 514 -13.99 15.80 -27.96
C ASN A 514 -15.25 16.06 -27.10
N LEU A 515 -16.06 15.01 -26.88
CA LEU A 515 -17.24 15.08 -26.03
C LEU A 515 -16.85 15.46 -24.60
N CYS A 516 -17.76 16.10 -23.87
CA CYS A 516 -17.56 16.50 -22.48
C CYS A 516 -16.29 17.36 -22.26
N MET A 517 -16.03 18.24 -23.22
CA MET A 517 -14.99 19.27 -23.16
C MET A 517 -15.61 20.61 -23.58
N PHE A 518 -15.28 21.68 -22.88
CA PHE A 518 -15.66 23.04 -23.28
C PHE A 518 -14.66 24.08 -22.78
N GLY A 519 -14.60 25.20 -23.49
CA GLY A 519 -13.84 26.38 -23.10
C GLY A 519 -14.75 27.55 -22.70
N VAL A 520 -14.19 28.46 -21.90
CA VAL A 520 -14.83 29.72 -21.54
C VAL A 520 -13.83 30.87 -21.70
N ARG A 521 -14.24 31.88 -22.48
CA ARG A 521 -13.51 33.14 -22.64
C ARG A 521 -14.05 34.15 -21.62
N ARG A 522 -13.16 34.75 -20.83
CA ARG A 522 -13.49 35.76 -19.83
C ARG A 522 -13.51 37.17 -20.39
#